data_AF-A0A1L8CVS9-F1
#
_entry.id   AF-A0A1L8CVS9-F1
#
_cell.length_a   1.000
_cell.length_b   1.000
_cell.length_c   1.000
_cell.angle_alpha   90.00
_cell.angle_beta   90.00
_cell.angle_gamma   90.00
#
_symmetry.space_group_name_H-M   'P 1'
#
loop_
_entity.id
_entity.type
_entity.pdbx_description
1 polymer ?
#
loop_
_entity_poly.entity_id
_entity_poly.type
_entity_poly.pdbx_seq_one_letter_code
_entity_poly.pdbx_strand_id
1 'polypeptide(L)'
;MEYLQVYSSQQEFFAIKLMPKVNVFCGPYYLGLKRAFEKVKEDEETVAVTYDELYTINPETYLNDFLEKEFWREKNEFRNILELLSDLNQKILRKDLELKELKETLLKLPAVANHELDTEKLKLLKEHLKEQEKQEIFKIRIQKEFERFFWQLERFSVTLAEFSQEGFWSEEKVLDIGEKLRQLKDELMQLITFKEEKLEDDLLKWLEEQENLLETYLQREKLLTERTLGYLELKELLRHKVKLKRTLSKKQKEYLEFLLNKLKDNIPEELNFFTYQILIDGDNREYCLYLEKLFKSATPSLKKKLWPLCDQISPKRLIRLLNHPEMEKQPEFESFADLLYWLRGRLTLQDRVFLKSLVLGERVKLILKDSKEELSMSEPELQNLVTLILYLLFETKTLAIYYPERAMDSYKITRWLIPVLKERRKQTLIFTQNPALITALKPENLVVFGFSEKKPSFVQKNANDPEVKKLLLTFLEGGPESFAGRQNYYQV
;
A
#
# COMPACT_ATOMS: atom_id res chain seq x y z
N MET A 1 -11.77 -36.32 -29.85
CA MET A 1 -13.18 -36.54 -29.46
C MET A 1 -13.13 -37.18 -28.09
N GLU A 2 -13.56 -36.45 -27.08
CA GLU A 2 -13.57 -36.93 -25.70
C GLU A 2 -14.76 -37.86 -25.46
N TYR A 3 -14.50 -38.94 -24.72
CA TYR A 3 -15.52 -39.85 -24.24
C TYR A 3 -15.62 -39.69 -22.73
N LEU A 4 -16.82 -39.39 -22.24
CA LEU A 4 -17.09 -39.41 -20.81
C LEU A 4 -17.41 -40.86 -20.40
N GLN A 5 -16.61 -41.42 -19.49
CA GLN A 5 -16.87 -42.74 -18.92
C GLN A 5 -17.82 -42.61 -17.71
N VAL A 6 -18.99 -43.21 -17.79
CA VAL A 6 -19.99 -43.20 -16.69
C VAL A 6 -20.23 -44.63 -16.21
N TYR A 7 -20.26 -44.81 -14.88
CA TYR A 7 -20.50 -46.09 -14.22
C TYR A 7 -21.99 -46.32 -13.95
N SER A 8 -22.52 -47.49 -14.31
CA SER A 8 -23.77 -47.96 -13.69
C SER A 8 -23.57 -48.41 -12.25
N SER A 9 -24.67 -48.62 -11.54
CA SER A 9 -24.70 -49.31 -10.24
C SER A 9 -24.15 -50.74 -10.28
N GLN A 10 -23.83 -51.29 -11.45
CA GLN A 10 -23.31 -52.65 -11.66
C GLN A 10 -21.87 -52.67 -12.23
N GLN A 11 -21.14 -51.54 -12.19
CA GLN A 11 -19.77 -51.40 -12.74
C GLN A 11 -19.65 -51.59 -14.26
N GLU A 12 -20.75 -51.54 -15.01
CA GLU A 12 -20.69 -51.50 -16.47
C GLU A 12 -20.24 -50.11 -16.95
N PHE A 13 -19.29 -50.09 -17.90
CA PHE A 13 -18.74 -48.88 -18.49
C PHE A 13 -19.58 -48.39 -19.65
N PHE A 14 -19.99 -47.12 -19.60
CA PHE A 14 -20.63 -46.46 -20.73
C PHE A 14 -19.75 -45.31 -21.20
N ALA A 15 -19.32 -45.39 -22.46
CA ALA A 15 -18.56 -44.33 -23.12
C ALA A 15 -19.54 -43.40 -23.84
N ILE A 16 -19.73 -42.20 -23.29
CA ILE A 16 -20.60 -41.18 -23.86
C ILE A 16 -19.76 -40.29 -24.77
N LYS A 17 -20.12 -40.21 -26.04
CA LYS A 17 -19.41 -39.36 -27.00
C LYS A 17 -19.78 -37.89 -26.78
N LEU A 18 -18.82 -37.02 -26.50
CA LEU A 18 -19.09 -35.58 -26.38
C LEU A 18 -18.99 -34.88 -27.74
N MET A 19 -19.91 -33.94 -27.98
CA MET A 19 -19.89 -33.05 -29.15
C MET A 19 -19.18 -31.72 -28.83
N PRO A 20 -18.69 -30.97 -29.84
CA PRO A 20 -17.82 -29.82 -29.61
C PRO A 20 -18.47 -28.62 -28.93
N LYS A 21 -19.79 -28.40 -29.07
CA LYS A 21 -20.46 -27.24 -28.45
C LYS A 21 -21.31 -27.65 -27.24
N VAL A 22 -22.61 -27.90 -27.43
CA VAL A 22 -23.54 -28.04 -26.31
C VAL A 22 -23.99 -29.49 -26.18
N ASN A 23 -23.66 -30.09 -25.04
CA ASN A 23 -24.12 -31.42 -24.63
C ASN A 23 -25.04 -31.27 -23.42
N VAL A 24 -26.22 -31.88 -23.48
CA VAL A 24 -27.16 -31.87 -22.36
C VAL A 24 -27.36 -33.28 -21.85
N PHE A 25 -27.21 -33.46 -20.55
CA PHE A 25 -27.52 -34.65 -19.80
C PHE A 25 -28.82 -34.39 -19.03
N CYS A 26 -29.84 -35.20 -19.26
CA CYS A 26 -31.14 -35.00 -18.62
C CYS A 26 -31.84 -36.29 -18.24
N GLY A 27 -32.86 -36.19 -17.40
CA GLY A 27 -33.82 -37.27 -17.18
C GLY A 27 -34.21 -37.50 -15.72
N PRO A 28 -35.19 -38.38 -15.47
CA PRO A 28 -35.75 -38.59 -14.13
C PRO A 28 -34.76 -39.26 -13.17
N TYR A 29 -33.70 -39.92 -13.67
CA TYR A 29 -32.73 -40.61 -12.81
C TYR A 29 -31.67 -39.64 -12.22
N TYR A 30 -32.04 -39.00 -11.11
CA TYR A 30 -31.21 -38.02 -10.40
C TYR A 30 -29.81 -38.55 -10.03
N LEU A 31 -29.72 -39.77 -9.52
CA LEU A 31 -28.44 -40.34 -9.07
C LEU A 31 -27.47 -40.55 -10.25
N GLY A 32 -27.98 -40.92 -11.42
CA GLY A 32 -27.17 -41.05 -12.64
C GLY A 32 -26.64 -39.71 -13.11
N LEU A 33 -27.49 -38.68 -13.14
CA LEU A 33 -27.08 -37.31 -13.47
C LEU A 33 -26.02 -36.78 -12.51
N LYS A 34 -26.23 -36.95 -11.20
CA LYS A 34 -25.27 -36.51 -10.18
C LYS A 34 -23.92 -37.21 -10.36
N ARG A 35 -23.91 -38.54 -10.52
CA ARG A 35 -22.65 -39.30 -10.72
C ARG A 35 -21.91 -38.88 -11.99
N ALA A 36 -22.64 -38.64 -13.08
CA ALA A 36 -22.04 -38.17 -14.32
C ALA A 36 -21.41 -36.77 -14.13
N PHE A 37 -22.07 -35.87 -13.40
CA PHE A 37 -21.51 -34.56 -13.07
C PHE A 37 -20.27 -34.66 -12.17
N GLU A 38 -20.32 -35.44 -11.08
CA GLU A 38 -19.16 -35.64 -10.20
C GLU A 38 -17.96 -36.19 -10.98
N LYS A 39 -18.21 -37.10 -11.94
CA LYS A 39 -17.13 -37.65 -12.77
C LYS A 39 -16.51 -36.62 -13.70
N VAL A 40 -17.31 -35.70 -14.25
CA VAL A 40 -16.82 -34.56 -15.04
C VAL A 40 -16.06 -33.57 -14.16
N LYS A 41 -16.45 -33.40 -12.90
CA LYS A 41 -15.76 -32.51 -11.95
C LYS A 41 -14.35 -32.98 -11.59
N GLU A 42 -14.04 -34.26 -11.75
CA GLU A 42 -12.68 -34.82 -11.58
C GLU A 42 -11.71 -34.43 -12.71
N ASP A 43 -12.21 -33.90 -13.84
CA ASP A 43 -11.39 -33.52 -14.99
C ASP A 43 -10.79 -32.10 -14.84
N GLU A 44 -9.46 -31.99 -14.88
CA GLU A 44 -8.72 -30.73 -14.71
C GLU A 44 -8.93 -29.74 -15.88
N GLU A 45 -9.33 -30.24 -17.04
CA GLU A 45 -9.65 -29.42 -18.22
C GLU A 45 -11.10 -28.90 -18.21
N THR A 46 -11.91 -29.32 -17.24
CA THR A 46 -13.29 -28.91 -17.09
C THR A 46 -13.50 -28.02 -15.86
N VAL A 47 -14.17 -26.89 -16.04
CA VAL A 47 -14.67 -26.07 -14.95
C VAL A 47 -16.10 -26.54 -14.64
N ALA A 48 -16.28 -27.21 -13.52
CA ALA A 48 -17.57 -27.72 -13.09
C ALA A 48 -18.16 -26.82 -12.00
N VAL A 49 -19.37 -26.30 -12.24
CA VAL A 49 -20.09 -25.42 -11.31
C VAL A 49 -21.47 -25.96 -11.00
N THR A 50 -21.77 -26.02 -9.72
CA THR A 50 -23.11 -26.33 -9.20
C THR A 50 -23.89 -25.06 -8.91
N TYR A 51 -25.21 -25.17 -8.87
CA TYR A 51 -26.08 -24.08 -8.41
C TYR A 51 -25.69 -23.54 -7.03
N ASP A 52 -25.37 -24.41 -6.08
CA ASP A 52 -25.02 -23.98 -4.71
C ASP A 52 -23.68 -23.22 -4.69
N GLU A 53 -22.72 -23.59 -5.55
CA GLU A 53 -21.46 -22.85 -5.73
C GLU A 53 -21.72 -21.47 -6.35
N LEU A 54 -22.57 -21.36 -7.37
CA LEU A 54 -22.94 -20.08 -7.99
C LEU A 54 -23.56 -19.10 -6.97
N TYR A 55 -24.34 -19.60 -6.01
CA TYR A 55 -24.99 -18.79 -4.97
C TYR A 55 -24.00 -18.13 -4.00
N THR A 56 -22.83 -18.73 -3.81
CA THR A 56 -21.81 -18.20 -2.90
C THR A 56 -20.94 -17.11 -3.55
N ILE A 57 -20.99 -17.01 -4.88
CA ILE A 57 -20.12 -16.14 -5.65
C ILE A 57 -20.86 -14.85 -6.00
N ASN A 58 -20.29 -13.72 -5.58
CA ASN A 58 -20.72 -12.42 -6.06
C ASN A 58 -20.23 -12.23 -7.52
N PRO A 59 -21.12 -11.91 -8.49
CA PRO A 59 -20.74 -11.75 -9.89
C PRO A 59 -19.69 -10.67 -10.14
N GLU A 60 -19.76 -9.56 -9.39
CA GLU A 60 -18.77 -8.50 -9.45
C GLU A 60 -17.41 -9.00 -8.95
N THR A 61 -17.39 -9.74 -7.84
CA THR A 61 -16.15 -10.36 -7.34
C THR A 61 -15.56 -11.33 -8.36
N TYR A 62 -16.36 -12.21 -8.95
CA TYR A 62 -15.91 -13.12 -10.00
C TYR A 62 -15.30 -12.41 -11.19
N LEU A 63 -15.98 -11.35 -11.69
CA LEU A 63 -15.48 -10.56 -12.80
C LEU A 63 -14.14 -9.90 -12.45
N ASN A 64 -14.03 -9.28 -11.28
CA ASN A 64 -12.79 -8.64 -10.84
C ASN A 64 -11.64 -9.67 -10.71
N ASP A 65 -11.90 -10.86 -10.18
CA ASP A 65 -10.90 -11.93 -10.06
C ASP A 65 -10.44 -12.45 -11.42
N PHE A 66 -11.38 -12.60 -12.37
CA PHE A 66 -11.06 -12.99 -13.74
C PHE A 66 -10.16 -11.94 -14.43
N LEU A 67 -10.55 -10.67 -14.34
CA LEU A 67 -9.78 -9.56 -14.91
C LEU A 67 -8.40 -9.45 -14.25
N GLU A 68 -8.29 -9.68 -12.94
CA GLU A 68 -7.00 -9.68 -12.24
C GLU A 68 -6.05 -10.76 -12.78
N LYS A 69 -6.57 -11.97 -13.07
CA LYS A 69 -5.77 -13.06 -13.63
C LYS A 69 -5.32 -12.79 -15.06
N GLU A 70 -6.23 -12.33 -15.91
CA GLU A 70 -5.95 -12.04 -17.31
C GLU A 70 -4.99 -10.86 -17.50
N PHE A 71 -5.11 -9.82 -16.67
CA PHE A 71 -4.40 -8.55 -16.86
C PHE A 71 -3.32 -8.28 -15.81
N TRP A 72 -2.81 -9.35 -15.20
CA TRP A 72 -1.81 -9.26 -14.13
C TRP A 72 -0.53 -8.51 -14.56
N ARG A 73 -0.12 -8.65 -15.84
CA ARG A 73 1.08 -7.98 -16.36
C ARG A 73 0.90 -6.47 -16.43
N GLU A 74 -0.22 -6.02 -16.99
CA GLU A 74 -0.60 -4.62 -17.10
C GLU A 74 -0.77 -4.01 -15.70
N LYS A 75 -1.36 -4.77 -14.75
CA LYS A 75 -1.52 -4.37 -13.34
C LYS A 75 -0.17 -4.17 -12.63
N ASN A 76 0.86 -4.97 -12.95
CA ASN A 76 2.20 -4.80 -12.35
C ASN A 76 2.87 -3.48 -12.73
N GLU A 77 2.65 -2.97 -13.95
CA GLU A 77 3.19 -1.67 -14.34
C GLU A 77 2.61 -0.53 -13.48
N PHE A 78 1.31 -0.61 -13.17
CA PHE A 78 0.70 0.30 -12.20
C PHE A 78 1.38 0.15 -10.86
N ARG A 79 1.39 -1.06 -10.30
CA ARG A 79 1.97 -1.34 -8.99
C ARG A 79 3.36 -0.72 -8.80
N ASN A 80 4.23 -0.83 -9.79
CA ASN A 80 5.58 -0.25 -9.74
C ASN A 80 5.56 1.29 -9.63
N ILE A 81 4.73 1.98 -10.42
CA ILE A 81 4.59 3.46 -10.35
C ILE A 81 4.07 3.89 -8.96
N LEU A 82 3.27 3.04 -8.35
CA LEU A 82 2.61 3.29 -7.08
C LEU A 82 3.55 3.10 -5.89
N GLU A 83 4.36 2.05 -5.93
CA GLU A 83 5.45 1.85 -4.98
C GLU A 83 6.41 3.05 -4.99
N LEU A 84 6.79 3.51 -6.19
CA LEU A 84 7.62 4.72 -6.34
C LEU A 84 6.95 5.97 -5.75
N LEU A 85 5.63 6.14 -5.89
CA LEU A 85 4.88 7.25 -5.29
C LEU A 85 4.81 7.14 -3.76
N SER A 86 4.65 5.93 -3.23
CA SER A 86 4.64 5.65 -1.79
C SER A 86 5.98 6.02 -1.16
N ASP A 87 7.07 5.48 -1.71
CA ASP A 87 8.44 5.78 -1.29
C ASP A 87 8.72 7.29 -1.30
N LEU A 88 8.26 7.96 -2.36
CA LEU A 88 8.47 9.38 -2.50
C LEU A 88 7.67 10.21 -1.50
N ASN A 89 6.46 9.78 -1.13
CA ASN A 89 5.70 10.41 -0.04
C ASN A 89 6.41 10.26 1.30
N GLN A 90 7.02 9.10 1.57
CA GLN A 90 7.81 8.90 2.79
C GLN A 90 9.03 9.81 2.82
N LYS A 91 9.76 9.95 1.69
CA LYS A 91 10.90 10.87 1.58
C LYS A 91 10.49 12.32 1.82
N ILE A 92 9.38 12.77 1.23
CA ILE A 92 8.83 14.12 1.46
C ILE A 92 8.49 14.33 2.94
N LEU A 93 7.85 13.34 3.59
CA LEU A 93 7.46 13.45 4.98
C LEU A 93 8.67 13.57 5.91
N ARG A 94 9.69 12.73 5.71
CA ARG A 94 10.95 12.79 6.47
C ARG A 94 11.61 14.16 6.30
N LYS A 95 11.69 14.65 5.06
CA LYS A 95 12.27 15.96 4.76
C LYS A 95 11.48 17.12 5.39
N ASP A 96 10.15 17.05 5.42
CA ASP A 96 9.31 18.05 6.08
C ASP A 96 9.49 18.06 7.61
N LEU A 97 9.70 16.89 8.22
CA LEU A 97 10.03 16.78 9.64
C LEU A 97 11.41 17.36 9.95
N GLU A 98 12.44 16.99 9.17
CA GLU A 98 13.80 17.56 9.29
C GLU A 98 13.76 19.10 9.21
N LEU A 99 12.99 19.66 8.28
CA LEU A 99 12.87 21.11 8.13
C LEU A 99 12.13 21.78 9.31
N LYS A 100 11.18 21.08 9.94
CA LYS A 100 10.51 21.57 11.15
C LYS A 100 11.47 21.57 12.34
N GLU A 101 12.23 20.51 12.53
CA GLU A 101 13.25 20.41 13.58
C GLU A 101 14.35 21.46 13.41
N LEU A 102 14.82 21.68 12.17
CA LEU A 102 15.76 22.77 11.85
C LEU A 102 15.17 24.14 12.17
N LYS A 103 13.89 24.37 11.86
CA LYS A 103 13.21 25.63 12.18
C LYS A 103 13.10 25.84 13.69
N GLU A 104 12.77 24.80 14.46
CA GLU A 104 12.71 24.86 15.92
C GLU A 104 14.07 25.13 16.54
N THR A 105 15.12 24.50 16.02
CA THR A 105 16.52 24.75 16.45
C THR A 105 16.94 26.19 16.16
N LEU A 106 16.62 26.71 14.97
CA LEU A 106 16.87 28.12 14.62
C LEU A 106 16.11 29.12 15.51
N LEU A 107 14.91 28.76 15.98
CA LEU A 107 14.12 29.59 16.89
C LEU A 107 14.68 29.61 18.32
N LYS A 108 15.40 28.54 18.73
CA LYS A 108 16.07 28.46 20.03
C LYS A 108 17.38 29.23 20.08
N LEU A 109 18.01 29.50 18.93
CA LEU A 109 19.23 30.30 18.85
C LEU A 109 18.90 31.80 19.00
N PRO A 110 19.67 32.55 19.80
CA PRO A 110 19.55 34.01 19.91
C PRO A 110 19.53 34.66 18.53
N ALA A 111 18.64 35.63 18.34
CA ALA A 111 18.65 36.47 17.16
C ALA A 111 19.82 37.45 17.27
N VAL A 112 21.02 37.00 16.91
CA VAL A 112 22.19 37.87 16.84
C VAL A 112 21.97 38.84 15.67
N ALA A 113 21.87 40.13 15.95
CA ALA A 113 21.76 41.14 14.93
C ALA A 113 23.16 41.41 14.35
N ASN A 114 23.30 41.44 13.02
CA ASN A 114 24.58 41.72 12.33
C ASN A 114 25.24 43.06 12.75
N HIS A 115 24.53 43.92 13.49
CA HIS A 115 24.97 45.23 13.95
C HIS A 115 25.78 45.16 15.27
N GLU A 116 25.77 44.01 15.95
CA GLU A 116 26.44 43.82 17.26
C GLU A 116 27.87 43.25 17.12
N LEU A 117 28.23 42.72 15.96
CA LEU A 117 29.58 42.23 15.63
C LEU A 117 30.40 43.35 14.98
N ASP A 118 31.10 44.13 15.80
CA ASP A 118 31.99 45.21 15.34
C ASP A 118 33.33 44.61 14.82
N THR A 119 33.33 44.27 13.53
CA THR A 119 34.47 43.62 12.86
C THR A 119 35.76 44.44 12.87
N GLU A 120 35.69 45.78 12.96
CA GLU A 120 36.88 46.63 13.11
C GLU A 120 37.46 46.52 14.52
N LYS A 121 36.62 46.48 15.57
CA LYS A 121 37.09 46.29 16.95
C LYS A 121 37.66 44.89 17.19
N LEU A 122 37.08 43.85 16.61
CA LEU A 122 37.65 42.48 16.64
C LEU A 122 39.04 42.40 15.99
N LYS A 123 39.30 43.23 14.95
CA LYS A 123 40.58 43.28 14.26
C LYS A 123 41.63 44.05 15.08
N LEU A 124 41.25 45.20 15.64
CA LEU A 124 42.03 46.00 16.60
C LEU A 124 42.44 45.17 17.83
N LEU A 125 41.54 44.31 18.31
CA LEU A 125 41.78 43.48 19.48
C LEU A 125 42.72 42.29 19.19
N LYS A 126 42.63 41.68 18.00
CA LYS A 126 43.62 40.71 17.52
C LYS A 126 45.01 41.33 17.34
N GLU A 127 45.09 42.60 16.99
CA GLU A 127 46.34 43.35 16.94
C GLU A 127 46.89 43.63 18.35
N HIS A 128 46.05 44.04 19.29
CA HIS A 128 46.46 44.24 20.70
C HIS A 128 46.89 42.94 21.40
N LEU A 129 46.20 41.81 21.20
CA LEU A 129 46.62 40.52 21.76
C LEU A 129 47.98 40.07 21.20
N LYS A 130 48.23 40.27 19.90
CA LYS A 130 49.55 40.01 19.30
C LYS A 130 50.64 40.93 19.86
N GLU A 131 50.28 42.16 20.22
CA GLU A 131 51.19 43.12 20.83
C GLU A 131 51.50 42.77 22.30
N GLN A 132 50.51 42.25 23.03
CA GLN A 132 50.71 41.69 24.38
C GLN A 132 51.55 40.42 24.37
N GLU A 133 51.31 39.47 23.45
CA GLU A 133 52.17 38.29 23.30
C GLU A 133 53.63 38.70 23.02
N LYS A 134 53.84 39.73 22.19
CA LYS A 134 55.19 40.28 21.96
C LYS A 134 55.79 40.90 23.23
N GLN A 135 54.99 41.59 24.04
CA GLN A 135 55.43 42.17 25.31
C GLN A 135 55.76 41.08 26.36
N GLU A 136 55.00 40.00 26.44
CA GLU A 136 55.32 38.85 27.30
C GLU A 136 56.60 38.14 26.87
N ILE A 137 56.77 37.90 25.57
CA ILE A 137 58.00 37.32 25.02
C ILE A 137 59.21 38.22 25.34
N PHE A 138 59.04 39.54 25.25
CA PHE A 138 60.07 40.52 25.61
C PHE A 138 60.37 40.50 27.12
N LYS A 139 59.36 40.39 27.98
CA LYS A 139 59.50 40.26 29.45
C LYS A 139 60.26 38.99 29.84
N ILE A 140 59.91 37.84 29.26
CA ILE A 140 60.60 36.56 29.49
C ILE A 140 62.08 36.66 29.07
N ARG A 141 62.36 37.34 27.96
CA ARG A 141 63.73 37.53 27.47
C ARG A 141 64.56 38.42 28.40
N ILE A 142 63.99 39.54 28.84
CA ILE A 142 64.62 40.44 29.81
C ILE A 142 64.87 39.73 31.14
N GLN A 143 63.89 38.99 31.65
CA GLN A 143 64.02 38.23 32.90
C GLN A 143 65.18 37.22 32.83
N LYS A 144 65.32 36.50 31.70
CA LYS A 144 66.46 35.58 31.49
C LYS A 144 67.81 36.29 31.42
N GLU A 145 67.87 37.50 30.84
CA GLU A 145 69.10 38.29 30.81
C GLU A 145 69.49 38.82 32.20
N PHE A 146 68.50 39.24 33.01
CA PHE A 146 68.71 39.61 34.40
C PHE A 146 69.12 38.44 35.27
N GLU A 147 68.49 37.27 35.15
CA GLU A 147 68.90 36.04 35.85
C GLU A 147 70.36 35.68 35.54
N ARG A 148 70.77 35.82 34.28
CA ARG A 148 72.16 35.58 33.85
C ARG A 148 73.12 36.61 34.44
N PHE A 149 72.73 37.88 34.48
CA PHE A 149 73.51 38.95 35.10
C PHE A 149 73.68 38.73 36.62
N PHE A 150 72.60 38.36 37.33
CA PHE A 150 72.68 38.06 38.75
C PHE A 150 73.51 36.81 39.06
N TRP A 151 73.43 35.78 38.22
CA TRP A 151 74.30 34.62 38.33
C TRP A 151 75.80 34.99 38.17
N GLN A 152 76.11 35.91 37.26
CA GLN A 152 77.47 36.43 37.10
C GLN A 152 77.93 37.23 38.33
N LEU A 153 77.04 38.05 38.90
CA LEU A 153 77.32 38.81 40.13
C LEU A 153 77.51 37.89 41.35
N GLU A 154 76.72 36.83 41.48
CA GLU A 154 76.89 35.83 42.54
C GLU A 154 78.24 35.13 42.39
N ARG A 155 78.63 34.73 41.18
CA ARG A 155 79.97 34.19 40.91
C ARG A 155 81.07 35.18 41.28
N PHE A 156 80.91 36.45 40.91
CA PHE A 156 81.86 37.50 41.27
C PHE A 156 81.98 37.67 42.78
N SER A 157 80.87 37.58 43.52
CA SER A 157 80.88 37.64 44.98
C SER A 157 81.61 36.46 45.63
N VAL A 158 81.50 35.26 45.05
CA VAL A 158 82.28 34.08 45.48
C VAL A 158 83.77 34.30 45.23
N THR A 159 84.14 34.82 44.06
CA THR A 159 85.54 35.14 43.74
C THR A 159 86.12 36.23 44.64
N LEU A 160 85.32 37.23 45.02
CA LEU A 160 85.73 38.24 46.00
C LEU A 160 85.97 37.64 47.39
N ALA A 161 85.17 36.65 47.81
CA ALA A 161 85.37 35.95 49.06
C ALA A 161 86.66 35.11 49.05
N GLU A 162 86.97 34.46 47.93
CA GLU A 162 88.24 33.74 47.73
C GLU A 162 89.44 34.69 47.83
N PHE A 163 89.40 35.85 47.17
CA PHE A 163 90.45 36.88 47.28
C PHE A 163 90.62 37.44 48.69
N SER A 164 89.55 37.48 49.49
CA SER A 164 89.62 37.84 50.91
C SER A 164 90.36 36.79 51.73
N GLN A 165 90.11 35.50 51.47
CA GLN A 165 90.79 34.39 52.15
C GLN A 165 92.29 34.34 51.81
N GLU A 166 92.67 34.77 50.61
CA GLU A 166 94.05 34.92 50.18
C GLU A 166 94.72 36.22 50.70
N GLY A 167 94.00 37.05 51.46
CA GLY A 167 94.53 38.24 52.14
C GLY A 167 94.63 39.50 51.28
N PHE A 168 94.09 39.49 50.05
CA PHE A 168 94.13 40.64 49.15
C PHE A 168 93.10 41.73 49.52
N TRP A 169 92.02 41.36 50.20
CA TRP A 169 90.94 42.26 50.62
C TRP A 169 90.53 41.96 52.07
N SER A 170 90.02 42.97 52.79
CA SER A 170 89.47 42.76 54.14
C SER A 170 88.05 42.19 54.05
N GLU A 171 87.73 41.24 54.95
CA GLU A 171 86.41 40.59 55.00
C GLU A 171 85.26 41.61 55.10
N GLU A 172 85.48 42.69 55.85
CA GLU A 172 84.52 43.79 56.03
C GLU A 172 84.15 44.48 54.70
N LYS A 173 85.11 44.65 53.79
CA LYS A 173 84.86 45.22 52.45
C LYS A 173 84.11 44.27 51.54
N VAL A 174 84.36 42.97 51.66
CA VAL A 174 83.66 41.96 50.85
C VAL A 174 82.21 41.81 51.32
N LEU A 175 81.95 41.91 52.63
CA LEU A 175 80.61 41.96 53.21
C LEU A 175 79.83 43.20 52.74
N ASP A 176 80.41 44.41 52.80
CA ASP A 176 79.78 45.65 52.33
C ASP A 176 79.43 45.60 50.82
N ILE A 177 80.32 45.08 49.98
CA ILE A 177 80.05 44.88 48.55
C ILE A 177 78.94 43.83 48.36
N GLY A 178 78.96 42.74 49.13
CA GLY A 178 77.93 41.70 49.08
C GLY A 178 76.54 42.20 49.47
N GLU A 179 76.44 43.07 50.47
CA GLU A 179 75.18 43.69 50.88
C GLU A 179 74.66 44.69 49.85
N LYS A 180 75.55 45.51 49.27
CA LYS A 180 75.19 46.42 48.17
C LYS A 180 74.69 45.67 46.94
N LEU A 181 75.30 44.55 46.59
CA LEU A 181 74.85 43.70 45.49
C LEU A 181 73.47 43.06 45.76
N ARG A 182 73.18 42.69 47.02
CA ARG A 182 71.84 42.20 47.40
C ARG A 182 70.78 43.30 47.36
N GLN A 183 71.07 44.49 47.89
CA GLN A 183 70.17 45.63 47.77
C GLN A 183 69.87 45.97 46.31
N LEU A 184 70.89 45.99 45.45
CA LEU A 184 70.72 46.26 44.02
C LEU A 184 69.87 45.18 43.33
N LYS A 185 70.01 43.91 43.74
CA LYS A 185 69.16 42.80 43.27
C LYS A 185 67.72 42.99 43.71
N ASP A 186 67.46 43.34 44.96
CA ASP A 186 66.11 43.53 45.48
C ASP A 186 65.42 44.77 44.85
N GLU A 187 66.14 45.87 44.66
CA GLU A 187 65.64 47.08 43.97
C GLU A 187 65.31 46.80 42.49
N LEU A 188 66.16 46.05 41.78
CA LEU A 188 65.91 45.67 40.40
C LEU A 188 64.76 44.67 40.26
N MET A 189 64.59 43.73 41.21
CA MET A 189 63.45 42.81 41.24
C MET A 189 62.13 43.54 41.53
N GLN A 190 62.15 44.62 42.33
CA GLN A 190 60.99 45.50 42.53
C GLN A 190 60.64 46.31 41.27
N LEU A 191 61.64 46.75 40.50
CA LEU A 191 61.42 47.41 39.20
C LEU A 191 60.81 46.47 38.14
N ILE A 192 61.16 45.17 38.15
CA ILE A 192 60.60 44.16 37.22
C ILE A 192 59.15 43.78 37.56
N THR A 193 58.72 43.96 38.81
CA THR A 193 57.35 43.67 39.26
C THR A 193 56.38 44.83 39.06
N PHE A 194 56.84 46.02 38.64
CA PHE A 194 55.99 47.19 38.46
C PHE A 194 55.58 47.42 37.00
N LYS A 195 54.55 46.68 36.56
CA LYS A 195 53.45 47.09 35.66
C LYS A 195 52.70 45.83 35.22
N GLU A 196 51.86 45.30 36.12
CA GLU A 196 50.71 44.51 35.72
C GLU A 196 49.55 45.50 35.53
N GLU A 197 49.39 46.02 34.31
CA GLU A 197 48.08 46.51 33.92
C GLU A 197 47.18 45.27 33.80
N LYS A 198 46.35 45.04 34.83
CA LYS A 198 45.21 44.13 34.73
C LYS A 198 44.44 44.50 33.48
N LEU A 199 44.31 43.59 32.53
CA LEU A 199 43.11 43.61 31.70
C LEU A 199 41.95 43.56 32.67
N GLU A 200 41.13 44.60 32.70
CA GLU A 200 39.95 44.66 33.55
C GLU A 200 39.11 43.40 33.29
N ASP A 201 38.63 42.73 34.35
CA ASP A 201 37.78 41.52 34.26
C ASP A 201 36.59 41.72 33.31
N ASP A 202 36.17 42.97 33.12
CA ASP A 202 35.12 43.40 32.19
C ASP A 202 35.51 43.21 30.72
N LEU A 203 36.79 43.35 30.38
CA LEU A 203 37.31 43.16 29.02
C LEU A 203 37.44 41.67 28.66
N LEU A 204 37.78 40.83 29.64
CA LEU A 204 37.76 39.37 29.53
C LEU A 204 36.33 38.83 29.40
N LYS A 205 35.40 39.31 30.22
CA LYS A 205 33.97 38.97 30.07
C LYS A 205 33.40 39.40 28.73
N TRP A 206 33.71 40.62 28.30
CA TRP A 206 33.29 41.11 26.99
C TRP A 206 33.85 40.24 25.84
N LEU A 207 35.09 39.77 25.96
CA LEU A 207 35.70 38.84 25.01
C LEU A 207 34.96 37.51 24.93
N GLU A 208 34.68 36.89 26.08
CA GLU A 208 33.88 35.66 26.15
C GLU A 208 32.47 35.88 25.56
N GLU A 209 31.85 37.02 25.80
CA GLU A 209 30.57 37.40 25.21
C GLU A 209 30.66 37.51 23.67
N GLN A 210 31.71 38.13 23.12
CA GLN A 210 31.90 38.27 21.67
C GLN A 210 32.23 36.94 20.98
N GLU A 211 33.03 36.07 21.60
CA GLU A 211 33.30 34.72 21.08
C GLU A 211 32.03 33.87 21.05
N ASN A 212 31.23 33.92 22.13
CA ASN A 212 29.93 33.24 22.18
C ASN A 212 28.96 33.78 21.12
N LEU A 213 28.95 35.10 20.88
CA LEU A 213 28.14 35.72 19.81
C LEU A 213 28.59 35.27 18.41
N LEU A 214 29.91 35.20 18.16
CA LEU A 214 30.46 34.73 16.89
C LEU A 214 30.14 33.25 16.64
N GLU A 215 30.28 32.40 17.67
CA GLU A 215 29.94 30.98 17.57
C GLU A 215 28.44 30.79 17.28
N THR A 216 27.59 31.53 17.99
CA THR A 216 26.14 31.55 17.76
C THR A 216 25.80 32.00 16.33
N TYR A 217 26.50 33.02 15.81
CA TYR A 217 26.32 33.49 14.45
C TYR A 217 26.68 32.43 13.40
N LEU A 218 27.86 31.80 13.53
CA LEU A 218 28.32 30.75 12.62
C LEU A 218 27.39 29.53 12.65
N GLN A 219 26.92 29.13 13.83
CA GLN A 219 25.93 28.06 13.96
C GLN A 219 24.61 28.42 13.27
N ARG A 220 24.14 29.66 13.42
CA ARG A 220 22.92 30.15 12.75
C ARG A 220 23.06 30.18 11.23
N GLU A 221 24.19 30.65 10.70
CA GLU A 221 24.47 30.68 9.26
C GLU A 221 24.52 29.26 8.66
N LYS A 222 25.18 28.33 9.36
CA LYS A 222 25.21 26.92 8.98
C LYS A 222 23.80 26.33 8.91
N LEU A 223 22.99 26.52 9.95
CA LEU A 223 21.61 26.01 10.01
C LEU A 223 20.70 26.67 8.95
N LEU A 224 20.90 27.96 8.63
CA LEU A 224 20.20 28.64 7.54
C LEU A 224 20.57 28.04 6.17
N THR A 225 21.84 27.70 5.97
CA THR A 225 22.33 27.04 4.75
C THR A 225 21.72 25.63 4.62
N GLU A 226 21.78 24.84 5.69
CA GLU A 226 21.15 23.51 5.75
C GLU A 226 19.65 23.56 5.49
N ARG A 227 18.95 24.54 6.08
CA ARG A 227 17.52 24.77 5.84
C ARG A 227 17.24 25.12 4.39
N THR A 228 18.06 25.96 3.76
CA THR A 228 17.90 26.36 2.35
C THR A 228 18.09 25.17 1.41
N LEU A 229 19.12 24.36 1.67
CA LEU A 229 19.42 23.15 0.92
C LEU A 229 18.29 22.11 1.10
N GLY A 230 17.79 21.94 2.33
CA GLY A 230 16.65 21.08 2.62
C GLY A 230 15.36 21.52 1.90
N TYR A 231 15.11 22.82 1.75
CA TYR A 231 13.98 23.33 0.94
C TYR A 231 14.13 23.01 -0.55
N LEU A 232 15.34 23.09 -1.09
CA LEU A 232 15.61 22.74 -2.50
C LEU A 232 15.35 21.24 -2.73
N GLU A 233 15.84 20.38 -1.84
CA GLU A 233 15.57 18.94 -1.89
C GLU A 233 14.07 18.63 -1.80
N LEU A 234 13.35 19.27 -0.86
CA LEU A 234 11.90 19.11 -0.73
C LEU A 234 11.18 19.52 -2.02
N LYS A 235 11.61 20.62 -2.65
CA LYS A 235 11.06 21.12 -3.92
C LYS A 235 11.29 20.13 -5.07
N GLU A 236 12.46 19.50 -5.13
CA GLU A 236 12.74 18.45 -6.12
C GLU A 236 11.90 17.19 -5.90
N LEU A 237 11.78 16.73 -4.66
CA LEU A 237 10.91 15.60 -4.32
C LEU A 237 9.45 15.90 -4.73
N LEU A 238 8.95 17.10 -4.44
CA LEU A 238 7.60 17.53 -4.87
C LEU A 238 7.45 17.57 -6.40
N ARG A 239 8.46 18.04 -7.14
CA ARG A 239 8.45 18.00 -8.62
C ARG A 239 8.37 16.56 -9.14
N HIS A 240 9.16 15.66 -8.56
CA HIS A 240 9.16 14.26 -8.94
C HIS A 240 7.81 13.58 -8.61
N LYS A 241 7.18 13.92 -7.47
CA LYS A 241 5.80 13.53 -7.14
C LYS A 241 4.81 13.94 -8.22
N VAL A 242 4.87 15.19 -8.67
CA VAL A 242 3.96 15.72 -9.70
C VAL A 242 4.17 15.01 -11.03
N LYS A 243 5.42 14.75 -11.41
CA LYS A 243 5.74 14.00 -12.63
C LYS A 243 5.19 12.57 -12.58
N LEU A 244 5.44 11.85 -11.49
CA LEU A 244 4.90 10.50 -11.29
C LEU A 244 3.37 10.46 -11.28
N LYS A 245 2.71 11.44 -10.64
CA LYS A 245 1.23 11.56 -10.68
C LYS A 245 0.68 11.75 -12.09
N ARG A 246 1.37 12.55 -12.93
CA ARG A 246 0.97 12.73 -14.34
C ARG A 246 1.14 11.43 -15.12
N THR A 247 2.26 10.72 -14.94
CA THR A 247 2.50 9.42 -15.56
C THR A 247 1.43 8.40 -15.13
N LEU A 248 1.12 8.35 -13.84
CA LEU A 248 0.08 7.47 -13.30
C LEU A 248 -1.28 7.77 -13.94
N SER A 249 -1.69 9.04 -13.97
CA SER A 249 -2.98 9.42 -14.56
C SER A 249 -3.07 9.09 -16.05
N LYS A 250 -1.97 9.26 -16.80
CA LYS A 250 -1.89 8.86 -18.22
C LYS A 250 -2.05 7.35 -18.35
N LYS A 251 -1.27 6.57 -17.59
CA LYS A 251 -1.33 5.11 -17.61
C LYS A 251 -2.73 4.62 -17.23
N GLN A 252 -3.36 5.20 -16.21
CA GLN A 252 -4.71 4.81 -15.79
C GLN A 252 -5.74 4.96 -16.92
N LYS A 253 -5.62 6.02 -17.74
CA LYS A 253 -6.47 6.18 -18.92
C LYS A 253 -6.20 5.10 -19.97
N GLU A 254 -4.93 4.86 -20.30
CA GLU A 254 -4.53 3.82 -21.25
C GLU A 254 -5.07 2.44 -20.83
N TYR A 255 -5.01 2.14 -19.54
CA TYR A 255 -5.49 0.88 -19.00
C TYR A 255 -7.02 0.79 -18.92
N LEU A 256 -7.71 1.89 -18.59
CA LEU A 256 -9.17 1.93 -18.69
C LEU A 256 -9.64 1.68 -20.12
N GLU A 257 -9.03 2.34 -21.10
CA GLU A 257 -9.35 2.14 -22.51
C GLU A 257 -9.10 0.68 -22.92
N PHE A 258 -7.98 0.11 -22.48
CA PHE A 258 -7.69 -1.30 -22.68
C PHE A 258 -8.73 -2.24 -22.07
N LEU A 259 -9.12 -2.03 -20.79
CA LEU A 259 -10.15 -2.82 -20.13
C LEU A 259 -11.52 -2.68 -20.82
N LEU A 260 -11.92 -1.47 -21.21
CA LEU A 260 -13.17 -1.23 -21.92
C LEU A 260 -13.20 -1.97 -23.25
N ASN A 261 -12.09 -1.97 -23.99
CA ASN A 261 -11.96 -2.68 -25.25
C ASN A 261 -12.02 -4.20 -25.02
N LYS A 262 -11.35 -4.72 -23.99
CA LYS A 262 -11.37 -6.16 -23.67
C LYS A 262 -12.74 -6.65 -23.21
N LEU A 263 -13.46 -5.87 -22.42
CA LEU A 263 -14.84 -6.19 -22.05
C LEU A 263 -15.75 -6.16 -23.28
N LYS A 264 -15.55 -5.18 -24.18
CA LYS A 264 -16.29 -5.11 -25.44
C LYS A 264 -16.01 -6.31 -26.35
N ASP A 265 -14.76 -6.76 -26.44
CA ASP A 265 -14.39 -7.89 -27.29
C ASP A 265 -14.94 -9.23 -26.76
N ASN A 266 -15.06 -9.37 -25.43
CA ASN A 266 -15.51 -10.60 -24.77
C ASN A 266 -17.02 -10.65 -24.50
N ILE A 267 -17.71 -9.51 -24.52
CA ILE A 267 -19.17 -9.43 -24.43
C ILE A 267 -19.68 -9.17 -25.85
N PRO A 268 -20.15 -10.21 -26.57
CA PRO A 268 -20.70 -10.08 -27.92
C PRO A 268 -21.70 -8.93 -28.01
N GLU A 269 -21.70 -8.20 -29.12
CA GLU A 269 -22.69 -7.14 -29.37
C GLU A 269 -24.12 -7.70 -29.35
N GLU A 270 -24.29 -8.99 -29.67
CA GLU A 270 -25.56 -9.71 -29.58
C GLU A 270 -26.05 -9.91 -28.13
N LEU A 271 -25.15 -9.86 -27.15
CA LEU A 271 -25.44 -10.00 -25.71
C LEU A 271 -25.56 -8.64 -25.03
N ASN A 272 -26.33 -7.75 -25.66
CA ASN A 272 -26.54 -6.35 -25.32
C ASN A 272 -27.32 -6.07 -24.01
N PHE A 273 -27.46 -7.05 -23.13
CA PHE A 273 -28.25 -6.99 -21.89
C PHE A 273 -27.60 -6.17 -20.78
N PHE A 274 -26.27 -6.13 -20.77
CA PHE A 274 -25.48 -5.44 -19.76
C PHE A 274 -24.85 -4.18 -20.35
N THR A 275 -24.94 -3.10 -19.60
CA THR A 275 -23.96 -2.02 -19.60
C THR A 275 -22.92 -2.33 -18.54
N TYR A 276 -21.69 -1.86 -18.74
CA TYR A 276 -20.65 -1.96 -17.74
C TYR A 276 -20.19 -0.56 -17.36
N GLN A 277 -19.93 -0.38 -16.08
CA GLN A 277 -19.33 0.81 -15.53
C GLN A 277 -18.02 0.40 -14.86
N ILE A 278 -16.91 0.85 -15.43
CA ILE A 278 -15.60 0.68 -14.81
C ILE A 278 -15.40 1.85 -13.84
N LEU A 279 -15.32 1.54 -12.56
CA LEU A 279 -14.91 2.46 -11.51
C LEU A 279 -13.46 2.15 -11.17
N ILE A 280 -12.57 3.13 -11.21
CA ILE A 280 -11.25 2.97 -10.57
C ILE A 280 -11.43 3.34 -9.10
N ASP A 281 -11.68 2.36 -8.24
CA ASP A 281 -11.75 2.47 -6.78
C ASP A 281 -10.65 1.62 -6.15
N GLY A 282 -9.89 2.20 -5.20
CA GLY A 282 -8.74 1.63 -4.43
C GLY A 282 -8.45 0.13 -4.54
N ASP A 283 -7.17 -0.26 -4.67
CA ASP A 283 -6.76 -1.66 -4.57
C ASP A 283 -7.18 -2.17 -3.18
N ASN A 284 -8.36 -2.79 -3.17
CA ASN A 284 -9.00 -3.26 -1.96
C ASN A 284 -8.16 -4.36 -1.34
N ARG A 285 -7.21 -4.98 -2.05
CA ARG A 285 -6.42 -6.08 -1.51
C ARG A 285 -5.35 -5.60 -0.56
N GLU A 286 -4.53 -4.61 -0.93
CA GLU A 286 -3.55 -4.03 0.00
C GLU A 286 -4.24 -3.28 1.13
N TYR A 287 -5.39 -2.65 0.84
CA TYR A 287 -6.25 -2.04 1.84
C TYR A 287 -6.84 -3.06 2.82
N CYS A 288 -7.42 -4.16 2.33
CA CYS A 288 -7.98 -5.23 3.15
C CYS A 288 -6.89 -5.92 3.94
N LEU A 289 -5.73 -6.23 3.34
CA LEU A 289 -4.58 -6.80 4.07
C LEU A 289 -4.06 -5.86 5.16
N TYR A 290 -4.08 -4.54 4.91
CA TYR A 290 -3.72 -3.54 5.89
C TYR A 290 -4.74 -3.48 7.04
N LEU A 291 -6.03 -3.39 6.71
CA LEU A 291 -7.13 -3.43 7.67
C LEU A 291 -7.13 -4.74 8.46
N GLU A 292 -6.85 -5.88 7.82
CA GLU A 292 -6.70 -7.19 8.44
C GLU A 292 -5.59 -7.19 9.48
N LYS A 293 -4.39 -6.70 9.12
CA LYS A 293 -3.26 -6.57 10.04
C LYS A 293 -3.62 -5.69 11.23
N LEU A 294 -4.29 -4.57 10.99
CA LEU A 294 -4.82 -3.71 12.04
C LEU A 294 -5.80 -4.48 12.93
N PHE A 295 -6.80 -5.12 12.31
CA PHE A 295 -7.88 -5.83 13.00
C PHE A 295 -7.40 -7.05 13.75
N LYS A 296 -6.19 -7.61 13.49
CA LYS A 296 -5.64 -8.70 14.33
C LYS A 296 -5.76 -8.40 15.82
N SER A 297 -5.57 -7.14 16.21
CA SER A 297 -5.66 -6.65 17.60
C SER A 297 -7.08 -6.33 18.10
N ALA A 298 -8.11 -6.40 17.23
CA ALA A 298 -9.50 -6.11 17.58
C ALA A 298 -10.21 -7.32 18.23
N THR A 299 -11.21 -7.02 19.07
CA THR A 299 -12.05 -8.05 19.71
C THR A 299 -12.89 -8.82 18.68
N PRO A 300 -13.28 -10.08 18.95
CA PRO A 300 -14.06 -10.89 18.01
C PRO A 300 -15.39 -10.26 17.59
N SER A 301 -16.09 -9.55 18.50
CA SER A 301 -17.34 -8.87 18.17
C SER A 301 -17.13 -7.70 17.21
N LEU A 302 -16.04 -6.94 17.40
CA LEU A 302 -15.67 -5.83 16.55
C LEU A 302 -15.21 -6.33 15.17
N LYS A 303 -14.43 -7.42 15.12
CA LYS A 303 -14.10 -8.10 13.86
C LYS A 303 -15.36 -8.51 13.11
N LYS A 304 -16.31 -9.18 13.77
CA LYS A 304 -17.56 -9.63 13.12
C LYS A 304 -18.41 -8.47 12.58
N LYS A 305 -18.42 -7.33 13.26
CA LYS A 305 -19.11 -6.09 12.82
C LYS A 305 -18.39 -5.38 11.67
N LEU A 306 -17.06 -5.29 11.72
CA LEU A 306 -16.26 -4.47 10.80
C LEU A 306 -15.77 -5.24 9.57
N TRP A 307 -15.69 -6.57 9.65
CA TRP A 307 -15.23 -7.41 8.54
C TRP A 307 -16.04 -7.24 7.24
N PRO A 308 -17.38 -7.20 7.27
CA PRO A 308 -18.18 -6.98 6.06
C PRO A 308 -17.94 -5.61 5.40
N LEU A 309 -17.36 -4.65 6.14
CA LEU A 309 -17.07 -3.33 5.63
C LEU A 309 -15.75 -3.25 4.86
N CYS A 310 -14.81 -4.17 5.08
CA CYS A 310 -13.51 -4.18 4.37
C CYS A 310 -13.70 -4.23 2.84
N ASP A 311 -14.64 -5.03 2.37
CA ASP A 311 -14.92 -5.19 0.93
C ASP A 311 -15.80 -4.07 0.37
N GLN A 312 -16.54 -3.37 1.23
CA GLN A 312 -17.53 -2.36 0.83
C GLN A 312 -16.99 -0.92 0.87
N ILE A 313 -15.93 -0.67 1.63
CA ILE A 313 -15.36 0.67 1.83
C ILE A 313 -14.11 0.84 0.98
N SER A 314 -14.17 1.73 0.00
CA SER A 314 -12.95 2.11 -0.73
C SER A 314 -12.01 2.94 0.17
N PRO A 315 -10.68 2.85 -0.02
CA PRO A 315 -9.69 3.68 0.67
C PRO A 315 -10.04 5.17 0.66
N LYS A 316 -10.57 5.68 -0.46
CA LYS A 316 -11.02 7.07 -0.62
C LYS A 316 -12.17 7.43 0.31
N ARG A 317 -13.16 6.53 0.46
CA ARG A 317 -14.24 6.69 1.44
C ARG A 317 -13.66 6.66 2.85
N LEU A 318 -12.77 5.72 3.18
CA LEU A 318 -12.14 5.70 4.52
C LEU A 318 -11.37 6.98 4.83
N ILE A 319 -10.56 7.50 3.90
CA ILE A 319 -9.83 8.75 4.09
C ILE A 319 -10.80 9.91 4.31
N ARG A 320 -11.89 9.99 3.53
CA ARG A 320 -12.90 11.02 3.73
C ARG A 320 -13.52 10.91 5.12
N LEU A 321 -13.89 9.70 5.53
CA LEU A 321 -14.43 9.42 6.85
C LEU A 321 -13.45 9.90 7.93
N LEU A 322 -12.19 9.46 7.89
CA LEU A 322 -11.14 9.84 8.86
C LEU A 322 -10.87 11.35 8.94
N ASN A 323 -11.18 12.11 7.89
CA ASN A 323 -10.99 13.56 7.85
C ASN A 323 -12.30 14.35 8.02
N HIS A 324 -13.46 13.69 8.16
CA HIS A 324 -14.75 14.37 8.22
C HIS A 324 -15.03 14.86 9.65
N PRO A 325 -15.20 16.17 9.88
CA PRO A 325 -15.32 16.73 11.23
C PRO A 325 -16.65 16.41 11.93
N GLU A 326 -17.71 16.03 11.20
CA GLU A 326 -19.06 15.85 11.75
C GLU A 326 -19.64 14.42 11.62
N MET A 327 -18.82 13.43 11.22
CA MET A 327 -19.30 12.05 11.04
C MET A 327 -19.80 11.39 12.33
N GLU A 328 -19.34 11.85 13.50
CA GLU A 328 -19.78 11.39 14.82
C GLU A 328 -21.27 11.65 15.09
N LYS A 329 -21.89 12.55 14.33
CA LYS A 329 -23.25 13.05 14.60
C LYS A 329 -24.33 12.43 13.71
N GLN A 330 -23.97 11.56 12.76
CA GLN A 330 -24.92 10.97 11.82
C GLN A 330 -25.28 9.53 12.23
N PRO A 331 -26.50 9.29 12.73
CA PRO A 331 -26.93 7.98 13.26
C PRO A 331 -27.07 6.90 12.17
N GLU A 332 -27.10 7.29 10.90
CA GLU A 332 -27.24 6.38 9.75
C GLU A 332 -26.00 5.50 9.50
N PHE A 333 -24.91 5.79 10.21
CA PHE A 333 -23.58 5.22 9.97
C PHE A 333 -23.03 4.42 11.17
N GLU A 334 -23.87 3.81 12.02
CA GLU A 334 -23.42 3.11 13.25
C GLU A 334 -22.21 2.18 13.07
N SER A 335 -22.18 1.36 12.01
CA SER A 335 -21.07 0.44 11.73
C SER A 335 -19.79 1.16 11.24
N PHE A 336 -19.94 2.28 10.54
CA PHE A 336 -18.84 3.14 10.11
C PHE A 336 -18.30 4.03 11.23
N ALA A 337 -19.16 4.45 12.16
CA ALA A 337 -18.78 5.19 13.36
C ALA A 337 -17.91 4.31 14.28
N ASP A 338 -18.30 3.04 14.48
CA ASP A 338 -17.50 2.03 15.19
C ASP A 338 -16.11 1.88 14.56
N LEU A 339 -16.03 1.79 13.22
CA LEU A 339 -14.77 1.73 12.47
C LEU A 339 -13.91 2.98 12.69
N LEU A 340 -14.53 4.16 12.61
CA LEU A 340 -13.87 5.45 12.72
C LEU A 340 -13.23 5.64 14.09
N TYR A 341 -14.00 5.36 15.14
CA TYR A 341 -13.55 5.49 16.53
C TYR A 341 -12.37 4.57 16.83
N TRP A 342 -12.45 3.34 16.34
CA TRP A 342 -11.40 2.35 16.51
C TRP A 342 -10.10 2.74 15.77
N LEU A 343 -10.19 3.30 14.56
CA LEU A 343 -9.03 3.71 13.77
C LEU A 343 -8.36 4.99 14.30
N ARG A 344 -9.11 5.94 14.85
CA ARG A 344 -8.60 7.28 15.22
C ARG A 344 -7.47 7.23 16.28
N GLY A 345 -7.49 6.24 17.16
CA GLY A 345 -6.48 6.01 18.20
C GLY A 345 -5.35 5.03 17.83
N ARG A 346 -5.41 4.38 16.65
CA ARG A 346 -4.47 3.32 16.25
C ARG A 346 -3.61 3.68 15.05
N LEU A 347 -4.10 4.56 14.18
CA LEU A 347 -3.37 4.97 12.98
C LEU A 347 -2.27 5.97 13.33
N THR A 348 -1.01 5.56 13.14
CA THR A 348 0.15 6.45 13.17
C THR A 348 0.07 7.52 12.08
N LEU A 349 0.92 8.55 12.16
CA LEU A 349 1.05 9.53 11.07
C LEU A 349 1.42 8.83 9.75
N GLN A 350 2.29 7.80 9.82
CA GLN A 350 2.68 6.98 8.67
C GLN A 350 1.50 6.22 8.08
N ASP A 351 0.64 5.64 8.92
CA ASP A 351 -0.56 4.93 8.49
C ASP A 351 -1.55 5.82 7.74
N ARG A 352 -1.77 7.05 8.24
CA ARG A 352 -2.67 8.01 7.57
C ARG A 352 -2.11 8.47 6.23
N VAL A 353 -0.77 8.59 6.13
CA VAL A 353 -0.09 8.92 4.88
C VAL A 353 -0.15 7.73 3.92
N PHE A 354 0.11 6.52 4.40
CA PHE A 354 -0.03 5.27 3.67
C PHE A 354 -1.42 5.15 3.06
N LEU A 355 -2.48 5.32 3.87
CA LEU A 355 -3.87 5.33 3.40
C LEU A 355 -4.10 6.41 2.34
N LYS A 356 -3.61 7.64 2.55
CA LYS A 356 -3.70 8.74 1.57
C LYS A 356 -2.93 8.49 0.27
N SER A 357 -1.88 7.67 0.33
CA SER A 357 -1.09 7.24 -0.82
C SER A 357 -1.58 5.93 -1.42
N LEU A 358 -2.49 5.21 -0.74
CA LEU A 358 -3.04 3.96 -1.20
C LEU A 358 -3.86 4.20 -2.46
N VAL A 359 -3.59 3.38 -3.46
CA VAL A 359 -3.92 3.73 -4.83
C VAL A 359 -5.21 3.05 -5.25
N LEU A 360 -5.93 3.75 -6.12
CA LEU A 360 -7.09 3.34 -6.89
C LEU A 360 -6.83 2.01 -7.65
N GLY A 361 -7.56 0.97 -7.29
CA GLY A 361 -7.65 -0.30 -8.02
C GLY A 361 -8.89 -0.27 -8.90
N GLU A 362 -9.20 -1.35 -9.59
CA GLU A 362 -10.34 -1.36 -10.50
C GLU A 362 -11.51 -2.14 -9.89
N ARG A 363 -12.68 -1.54 -10.00
CA ARG A 363 -13.96 -2.14 -9.67
C ARG A 363 -14.81 -2.08 -10.92
N VAL A 364 -15.01 -3.22 -11.57
CA VAL A 364 -15.91 -3.30 -12.71
C VAL A 364 -17.31 -3.65 -12.23
N LYS A 365 -18.24 -2.70 -12.35
CA LYS A 365 -19.66 -2.94 -12.13
C LYS A 365 -20.33 -3.29 -13.44
N LEU A 366 -21.24 -4.26 -13.38
CA LEU A 366 -22.20 -4.51 -14.45
C LEU A 366 -23.55 -3.92 -14.04
N ILE A 367 -24.27 -3.36 -15.01
CA ILE A 367 -25.55 -2.70 -14.84
C ILE A 367 -26.47 -3.23 -15.94
N LEU A 368 -27.66 -3.70 -15.59
CA LEU A 368 -28.62 -4.15 -16.60
C LEU A 368 -29.14 -2.95 -17.41
N LYS A 369 -29.09 -3.04 -18.74
CA LYS A 369 -29.54 -1.95 -19.62
C LYS A 369 -31.00 -1.61 -19.42
N ASP A 370 -31.82 -2.64 -19.20
CA ASP A 370 -33.28 -2.52 -19.16
C ASP A 370 -33.81 -1.98 -17.81
N SER A 371 -33.05 -2.10 -16.71
CA SER A 371 -33.51 -1.68 -15.37
C SER A 371 -32.73 -0.53 -14.74
N LYS A 372 -31.54 -0.17 -15.25
CA LYS A 372 -30.58 0.76 -14.61
C LYS A 372 -30.18 0.38 -13.18
N GLU A 373 -30.61 -0.79 -12.69
CA GLU A 373 -30.24 -1.29 -11.38
C GLU A 373 -28.78 -1.75 -11.45
N GLU A 374 -27.96 -1.19 -10.57
CA GLU A 374 -26.60 -1.67 -10.34
C GLU A 374 -26.67 -3.12 -9.85
N LEU A 375 -25.60 -3.89 -10.05
CA LEU A 375 -25.43 -5.20 -9.42
C LEU A 375 -25.24 -5.08 -7.90
N SER A 376 -26.33 -4.72 -7.23
CA SER A 376 -26.63 -4.87 -5.81
C SER A 376 -28.00 -5.54 -5.69
N MET A 377 -28.27 -6.52 -6.55
CA MET A 377 -29.60 -7.12 -6.70
C MET A 377 -29.93 -7.91 -5.43
N SER A 378 -30.99 -7.48 -4.73
CA SER A 378 -31.54 -8.13 -3.54
C SER A 378 -32.10 -9.53 -3.82
N GLU A 379 -32.23 -9.92 -5.10
CA GLU A 379 -32.75 -11.20 -5.56
C GLU A 379 -31.61 -12.18 -5.89
N PRO A 380 -31.43 -13.26 -5.12
CA PRO A 380 -30.39 -14.25 -5.38
C PRO A 380 -30.50 -14.92 -6.76
N GLU A 381 -31.71 -15.04 -7.30
CA GLU A 381 -31.96 -15.61 -8.62
C GLU A 381 -31.25 -14.85 -9.75
N LEU A 382 -31.30 -13.52 -9.71
CA LEU A 382 -30.68 -12.66 -10.71
C LEU A 382 -29.16 -12.66 -10.54
N GLN A 383 -28.67 -12.68 -9.30
CA GLN A 383 -27.24 -12.86 -9.02
C GLN A 383 -26.71 -14.13 -9.68
N ASN A 384 -27.39 -15.26 -9.50
CA ASN A 384 -26.99 -16.55 -10.06
C ASN A 384 -26.97 -16.53 -11.59
N LEU A 385 -28.02 -15.94 -12.21
CA LEU A 385 -28.10 -15.81 -13.65
C LEU A 385 -26.91 -15.00 -14.20
N VAL A 386 -26.57 -13.88 -13.56
CA VAL A 386 -25.42 -13.07 -13.96
C VAL A 386 -24.13 -13.87 -13.80
N THR A 387 -23.85 -14.47 -12.64
CA THR A 387 -22.64 -15.26 -12.41
C THR A 387 -22.50 -16.36 -13.46
N LEU A 388 -23.58 -17.10 -13.74
CA LEU A 388 -23.59 -18.15 -14.76
C LEU A 388 -23.29 -17.61 -16.16
N ILE A 389 -23.85 -16.47 -16.54
CA ILE A 389 -23.55 -15.82 -17.81
C ILE A 389 -22.07 -15.42 -17.89
N LEU A 390 -21.48 -14.92 -16.80
CA LEU A 390 -20.05 -14.57 -16.77
C LEU A 390 -19.17 -15.79 -16.97
N TYR A 391 -19.46 -16.93 -16.31
CA TYR A 391 -18.78 -18.19 -16.61
C TYR A 391 -18.92 -18.58 -18.08
N LEU A 392 -20.13 -18.47 -18.65
CA LEU A 392 -20.38 -18.79 -20.05
C LEU A 392 -19.71 -17.84 -21.05
N LEU A 393 -19.38 -16.61 -20.66
CA LEU A 393 -18.70 -15.65 -21.51
C LEU A 393 -17.18 -15.78 -21.44
N PHE A 394 -16.65 -15.82 -20.21
CA PHE A 394 -15.23 -15.65 -19.95
C PHE A 394 -14.47 -16.96 -19.80
N GLU A 395 -15.14 -18.07 -19.43
CA GLU A 395 -14.43 -19.34 -19.27
C GLU A 395 -14.00 -19.90 -20.62
N THR A 396 -12.70 -20.19 -20.76
CA THR A 396 -12.11 -20.66 -22.02
C THR A 396 -12.11 -22.19 -22.11
N LYS A 397 -12.15 -22.86 -20.95
CA LYS A 397 -12.24 -24.31 -20.79
C LYS A 397 -13.65 -24.85 -21.06
N THR A 398 -13.77 -26.17 -21.07
CA THR A 398 -15.08 -26.84 -21.02
C THR A 398 -15.80 -26.45 -19.75
N LEU A 399 -17.05 -26.03 -19.86
CA LEU A 399 -17.86 -25.64 -18.71
C LEU A 399 -18.95 -26.68 -18.45
N ALA A 400 -18.95 -27.28 -17.27
CA ALA A 400 -19.98 -28.20 -16.82
C ALA A 400 -20.88 -27.53 -15.79
N ILE A 401 -22.19 -27.51 -16.03
CA ILE A 401 -23.14 -26.79 -15.20
C ILE A 401 -24.22 -27.75 -14.69
N TYR A 402 -24.37 -27.83 -13.37
CA TYR A 402 -25.38 -28.65 -12.72
C TYR A 402 -26.61 -27.80 -12.32
N TYR A 403 -27.73 -28.04 -13.01
CA TYR A 403 -29.02 -27.35 -12.85
C TYR A 403 -28.93 -25.83 -13.03
N PRO A 404 -28.52 -25.34 -14.21
CA PRO A 404 -28.43 -23.91 -14.50
C PRO A 404 -29.77 -23.17 -14.34
N GLU A 405 -30.89 -23.88 -14.49
CA GLU A 405 -32.25 -23.32 -14.43
C GLU A 405 -32.80 -23.16 -13.00
N ARG A 406 -32.10 -23.68 -11.99
CA ARG A 406 -32.62 -23.72 -10.62
C ARG A 406 -32.84 -22.27 -10.14
N ALA A 407 -34.03 -22.02 -9.59
CA ALA A 407 -34.49 -20.69 -9.18
C ALA A 407 -34.54 -19.65 -10.32
N MET A 408 -34.76 -20.08 -11.57
CA MET A 408 -35.10 -19.19 -12.67
C MET A 408 -36.46 -19.57 -13.24
N ASP A 409 -37.30 -18.58 -13.53
CA ASP A 409 -38.51 -18.82 -14.28
C ASP A 409 -38.19 -19.13 -15.77
N SER A 410 -39.17 -19.69 -16.48
CA SER A 410 -39.01 -20.05 -17.90
C SER A 410 -38.72 -18.86 -18.80
N TYR A 411 -39.14 -17.66 -18.40
CA TYR A 411 -38.91 -16.43 -19.13
C TYR A 411 -37.44 -15.99 -19.03
N LYS A 412 -36.85 -15.97 -17.83
CA LYS A 412 -35.43 -15.70 -17.58
C LYS A 412 -34.55 -16.70 -18.34
N ILE A 413 -34.87 -17.99 -18.28
CA ILE A 413 -34.14 -19.03 -19.02
C ILE A 413 -34.14 -18.74 -20.53
N THR A 414 -35.32 -18.51 -21.10
CA THR A 414 -35.49 -18.36 -22.55
C THR A 414 -34.90 -17.04 -23.07
N ARG A 415 -35.10 -15.94 -22.35
CA ARG A 415 -34.65 -14.61 -22.76
C ARG A 415 -33.16 -14.38 -22.51
N TRP A 416 -32.55 -15.03 -21.51
CA TRP A 416 -31.22 -14.66 -21.02
C TRP A 416 -30.21 -15.80 -21.16
N LEU A 417 -30.52 -16.99 -20.63
CA LEU A 417 -29.57 -18.10 -20.61
C LEU A 417 -29.40 -18.76 -21.98
N ILE A 418 -30.50 -18.99 -22.71
CA ILE A 418 -30.46 -19.70 -24.00
C ILE A 418 -29.67 -18.97 -25.08
N PRO A 419 -29.81 -17.64 -25.28
CA PRO A 419 -29.00 -16.92 -26.26
C PRO A 419 -27.49 -17.09 -26.00
N VAL A 420 -27.05 -16.92 -24.75
CA VAL A 420 -25.64 -17.06 -24.37
C VAL A 420 -25.12 -18.47 -24.65
N LEU A 421 -25.90 -19.50 -24.29
CA LEU A 421 -25.53 -20.90 -24.56
C LEU A 421 -25.42 -21.23 -26.05
N LYS A 422 -26.20 -20.56 -26.92
CA LYS A 422 -26.15 -20.76 -28.38
C LYS A 422 -24.96 -20.07 -29.02
N GLU A 423 -24.59 -18.88 -28.52
CA GLU A 423 -23.46 -18.12 -29.03
C GLU A 423 -22.10 -18.64 -28.53
N ARG A 424 -22.08 -19.30 -27.37
CA ARG A 424 -20.85 -19.89 -26.83
C ARG A 424 -20.28 -20.95 -27.78
N ARG A 425 -19.06 -20.69 -28.25
CA ARG A 425 -18.32 -21.60 -29.17
C ARG A 425 -17.58 -22.73 -28.45
N LYS A 426 -17.35 -22.58 -27.15
CA LYS A 426 -16.64 -23.54 -26.30
C LYS A 426 -17.60 -24.64 -25.82
N GLN A 427 -17.05 -25.81 -25.51
CA GLN A 427 -17.85 -26.94 -25.07
C GLN A 427 -18.54 -26.62 -23.75
N THR A 428 -19.83 -26.95 -23.68
CA THR A 428 -20.67 -26.76 -22.49
C THR A 428 -21.45 -28.04 -22.23
N LEU A 429 -21.32 -28.55 -21.01
CA LEU A 429 -22.00 -29.74 -20.52
C LEU A 429 -23.08 -29.29 -19.52
N ILE A 430 -24.35 -29.55 -19.81
CA ILE A 430 -25.47 -29.13 -18.97
C ILE A 430 -26.10 -30.37 -18.37
N PHE A 431 -26.24 -30.40 -17.04
CA PHE A 431 -26.95 -31.46 -16.32
C PHE A 431 -28.24 -30.88 -15.77
N THR A 432 -29.39 -31.35 -16.26
CA THR A 432 -30.69 -30.71 -15.98
C THR A 432 -31.82 -31.73 -15.85
N GLN A 433 -32.81 -31.43 -15.01
CA GLN A 433 -34.10 -32.14 -15.02
C GLN A 433 -35.21 -31.31 -15.65
N ASN A 434 -34.90 -30.16 -16.25
CA ASN A 434 -35.87 -29.31 -16.88
C ASN A 434 -35.93 -29.58 -18.40
N PRO A 435 -36.93 -30.32 -18.88
CA PRO A 435 -37.07 -30.60 -20.30
C PRO A 435 -37.36 -29.34 -21.14
N ALA A 436 -37.93 -28.29 -20.55
CA ALA A 436 -38.18 -27.05 -21.27
C ALA A 436 -36.86 -26.42 -21.76
N LEU A 437 -35.80 -26.48 -20.95
CA LEU A 437 -34.45 -26.02 -21.34
C LEU A 437 -33.96 -26.74 -22.60
N ILE A 438 -34.17 -28.05 -22.69
CA ILE A 438 -33.76 -28.88 -23.83
C ILE A 438 -34.51 -28.45 -25.09
N THR A 439 -35.84 -28.29 -24.99
CA THR A 439 -36.68 -27.95 -26.14
C THR A 439 -36.35 -26.58 -26.73
N ALA A 440 -36.00 -25.60 -25.88
CA ALA A 440 -35.69 -24.24 -26.30
C ALA A 440 -34.21 -24.09 -26.75
N LEU A 441 -33.28 -24.82 -26.11
CA LEU A 441 -31.86 -24.80 -26.45
C LEU A 441 -31.56 -25.56 -27.74
N LYS A 442 -32.20 -26.71 -27.96
CA LYS A 442 -31.93 -27.66 -29.06
C LYS A 442 -30.44 -28.05 -29.11
N PRO A 443 -29.92 -28.76 -28.09
CA PRO A 443 -28.50 -29.09 -28.00
C PRO A 443 -28.03 -30.00 -29.13
N GLU A 444 -26.73 -29.95 -29.44
CA GLU A 444 -26.10 -30.80 -30.47
C GLU A 444 -26.16 -32.28 -30.07
N ASN A 445 -26.02 -32.55 -28.77
CA ASN A 445 -26.05 -33.87 -28.18
C ASN A 445 -26.95 -33.89 -26.96
N LEU A 446 -27.85 -34.86 -26.90
CA LEU A 446 -28.68 -35.11 -25.73
C LEU A 446 -28.43 -36.52 -25.21
N VAL A 447 -28.15 -36.62 -23.91
CA VAL A 447 -28.02 -37.86 -23.16
C VAL A 447 -29.17 -37.93 -22.16
N VAL A 448 -30.10 -38.84 -22.39
CA VAL A 448 -31.28 -39.03 -21.53
C VAL A 448 -31.01 -40.21 -20.60
N PHE A 449 -30.93 -39.97 -19.29
CA PHE A 449 -30.88 -41.01 -18.26
C PHE A 449 -32.29 -41.41 -17.83
N GLY A 450 -32.63 -42.67 -18.01
CA GLY A 450 -33.92 -43.24 -17.67
C GLY A 450 -33.82 -44.46 -16.76
N PHE A 451 -34.97 -45.05 -16.52
CA PHE A 451 -35.12 -46.37 -15.94
C PHE A 451 -35.89 -47.24 -16.92
N SER A 452 -35.27 -48.33 -17.36
CA SER A 452 -35.95 -49.38 -18.14
C SER A 452 -35.86 -50.68 -17.33
N GLU A 453 -36.98 -51.37 -17.16
CA GLU A 453 -37.00 -52.68 -16.49
C GLU A 453 -36.32 -52.70 -15.11
N LYS A 454 -36.52 -51.62 -14.32
CA LYS A 454 -35.87 -51.40 -13.00
C LYS A 454 -34.34 -51.29 -13.03
N LYS A 455 -33.73 -51.12 -14.21
CA LYS A 455 -32.30 -50.85 -14.38
C LYS A 455 -32.08 -49.43 -14.93
N PRO A 456 -31.00 -48.74 -14.52
CA PRO A 456 -30.59 -47.50 -15.16
C PRO A 456 -30.29 -47.76 -16.63
N SER A 457 -30.85 -46.93 -17.52
CA SER A 457 -30.54 -46.93 -18.95
C SER A 457 -30.23 -45.51 -19.40
N PHE A 458 -29.54 -45.36 -20.52
CA PHE A 458 -29.40 -44.06 -21.16
C PHE A 458 -29.55 -44.16 -22.68
N VAL A 459 -29.99 -43.06 -23.27
CA VAL A 459 -30.10 -42.89 -24.72
C VAL A 459 -29.30 -41.65 -25.10
N GLN A 460 -28.37 -41.79 -26.04
CA GLN A 460 -27.60 -40.68 -26.59
C GLN A 460 -28.04 -40.42 -28.03
N LYS A 461 -28.71 -39.30 -28.29
CA LYS A 461 -29.22 -38.93 -29.61
C LYS A 461 -29.34 -37.40 -29.78
N ASN A 462 -29.63 -36.96 -31.00
CA ASN A 462 -29.95 -35.55 -31.26
C ASN A 462 -31.32 -35.18 -30.64
N ALA A 463 -31.47 -33.95 -30.18
CA ALA A 463 -32.73 -33.45 -29.60
C ALA A 463 -33.94 -33.55 -30.56
N ASN A 464 -33.71 -33.60 -31.88
CA ASN A 464 -34.77 -33.70 -32.88
C ASN A 464 -35.24 -35.14 -33.17
N ASP A 465 -34.54 -36.15 -32.66
CA ASP A 465 -34.88 -37.56 -32.91
C ASP A 465 -36.29 -37.90 -32.38
N PRO A 466 -37.14 -38.63 -33.14
CA PRO A 466 -38.50 -38.95 -32.72
C PRO A 466 -38.58 -39.70 -31.38
N GLU A 467 -37.64 -40.60 -31.09
CA GLU A 467 -37.59 -41.35 -29.84
C GLU A 467 -37.30 -40.43 -28.66
N VAL A 468 -36.34 -39.51 -28.83
CA VAL A 468 -36.00 -38.49 -27.84
C VAL A 468 -37.18 -37.54 -27.60
N LYS A 469 -37.85 -37.07 -28.67
CA LYS A 469 -39.03 -36.20 -28.52
C LYS A 469 -40.13 -36.89 -27.72
N LYS A 470 -40.38 -38.18 -27.99
CA LYS A 470 -41.36 -38.98 -27.23
C LYS A 470 -40.95 -39.11 -25.76
N LEU A 471 -39.66 -39.35 -25.47
CA LEU A 471 -39.13 -39.42 -24.11
C LEU A 471 -39.25 -38.08 -23.37
N LEU A 472 -38.91 -36.96 -24.03
CA LEU A 472 -39.02 -35.62 -23.47
C LEU A 472 -40.48 -35.21 -23.22
N LEU A 473 -41.40 -35.53 -24.14
CA LEU A 473 -42.84 -35.32 -23.95
C LEU A 473 -43.36 -36.13 -22.77
N THR A 474 -42.99 -37.41 -22.67
CA THR A 474 -43.33 -38.27 -21.53
C THR A 474 -42.83 -37.65 -20.22
N PHE A 475 -41.62 -37.07 -20.21
CA PHE A 475 -41.05 -36.41 -19.03
C PHE A 475 -41.76 -35.09 -18.68
N LEU A 476 -42.11 -34.27 -19.68
CA LEU A 476 -42.92 -33.05 -19.52
C LEU A 476 -44.34 -33.35 -19.03
N GLU A 477 -44.92 -34.46 -19.49
CA GLU A 477 -46.31 -34.78 -19.25
C GLU A 477 -46.54 -35.68 -18.02
N GLY A 478 -45.47 -36.11 -17.34
CA GLY A 478 -45.55 -37.02 -16.20
C GLY A 478 -45.98 -38.44 -16.58
N GLY A 479 -45.84 -38.80 -17.86
CA GLY A 479 -46.28 -40.06 -18.43
C GLY A 479 -47.79 -40.19 -18.67
N PRO A 480 -48.23 -41.32 -19.25
CA PRO A 480 -49.62 -41.54 -19.65
C PRO A 480 -50.62 -41.44 -18.48
N GLU A 481 -50.21 -41.88 -17.29
CA GLU A 481 -51.05 -41.87 -16.09
C GLU A 481 -51.31 -40.43 -15.58
N SER A 482 -50.27 -39.60 -15.52
CA SER A 482 -50.41 -38.18 -15.13
C SER A 482 -51.15 -37.37 -16.19
N PHE A 483 -51.00 -37.73 -17.47
CA PHE A 483 -51.77 -37.13 -18.56
C PHE A 483 -53.26 -37.49 -18.46
N ALA A 484 -53.59 -38.77 -18.24
CA ALA A 484 -54.97 -39.23 -18.01
C ALA A 484 -55.60 -38.58 -16.76
N GLY A 485 -54.83 -38.44 -15.67
CA GLY A 485 -55.28 -37.74 -14.47
C GLY A 485 -55.61 -36.26 -14.72
N ARG A 486 -54.82 -35.55 -15.54
CA ARG A 486 -55.11 -34.17 -15.95
C ARG A 486 -56.31 -34.06 -16.88
N GLN A 487 -56.48 -35.00 -17.82
CA GLN A 487 -57.69 -35.03 -18.65
C GLN A 487 -58.95 -35.18 -17.80
N ASN A 488 -58.94 -36.04 -16.78
CA ASN A 488 -60.07 -36.19 -15.85
C ASN A 488 -60.33 -34.94 -15.00
N TYR A 489 -59.29 -34.14 -14.72
CA TYR A 489 -59.42 -32.89 -13.97
C TYR A 489 -59.96 -31.72 -14.81
N TYR A 490 -59.60 -31.65 -16.10
CA TYR A 490 -60.06 -30.60 -17.02
C TYR A 490 -61.31 -30.97 -17.83
N GLN A 491 -61.88 -32.16 -17.59
CA GLN A 491 -63.23 -32.50 -18.05
C GLN A 491 -64.24 -31.68 -17.22
N VAL A 492 -64.58 -30.50 -17.73
CA VAL A 492 -65.84 -29.78 -17.44
C VAL A 492 -66.94 -30.35 -18.32
#